data_AF-A0A7T6Z0M2-F1
#
_entry.id   AF-A0A7T6Z0M2-F1
#
_cell.length_a   1.000
_cell.length_b   1.000
_cell.length_c   1.000
_cell.angle_alpha   90.00
_cell.angle_beta   90.00
_cell.angle_gamma   90.00
#
_symmetry.space_group_name_H-M   'P 1'
#
loop_
_entity.id
_entity.type
_entity.pdbx_description
1 polymer ?
#
loop_
_entity_poly.entity_id
_entity_poly.type
_entity_poly.pdbx_seq_one_letter_code
_entity_poly.pdbx_strand_id
1 'polypeptide(L)' 'MEFMMTSNVRKGIEKVAINLLSNGIDVPKVAELTKLTEKEIKELKNQQNGND' A
#
# COMPACT_ATOMS: atom_id res chain seq x y z
N MET A 1 21.54 8.05 3.93
CA MET A 1 20.37 8.33 4.79
C MET A 1 19.40 7.17 4.61
N GLU A 2 19.53 6.12 5.42
CA GLU A 2 18.52 5.05 5.46
C GLU A 2 17.39 5.54 6.37
N PHE A 3 16.25 5.89 5.76
CA PHE A 3 15.03 6.17 6.51
C PHE A 3 14.60 4.87 7.18
N MET A 4 14.86 4.75 8.48
CA MET A 4 14.24 3.73 9.32
C MET A 4 12.72 4.00 9.30
N MET A 5 12.00 3.35 8.38
CA MET A 5 10.54 3.38 8.37
C MET A 5 10.05 2.68 9.64
N THR A 6 9.70 3.48 10.64
CA THR A 6 9.05 2.99 11.85
C THR A 6 7.72 2.32 11.48
N SER A 7 7.32 1.27 12.20
CA SER A 7 6.15 0.44 11.87
C SER A 7 4.84 1.24 11.70
N ASN A 8 4.73 2.42 12.31
CA ASN A 8 3.60 3.34 12.12
C ASN A 8 3.57 4.00 10.73
N VAL A 9 4.73 4.34 10.18
CA VAL A 9 4.85 4.93 8.84
C VAL A 9 4.42 3.92 7.78
N ARG A 10 4.83 2.66 7.93
CA ARG A 10 4.43 1.57 7.03
C ARG A 10 2.91 1.40 7.00
N LYS A 11 2.24 1.35 8.16
CA LYS A 11 0.76 1.30 8.25
C LYS A 11 0.07 2.47 7.58
N GLY A 12 0.66 3.67 7.64
CA GLY A 12 0.16 4.84 6.93
C GLY A 12 0.24 4.69 5.41
N ILE A 13 1.39 4.20 4.93
CA ILE A 13 1.64 3.94 3.49
C ILE A 13 0.69 2.85 2.98
N GLU A 14 0.46 1.78 3.73
CA GLU A 14 -0.47 0.71 3.40
C GLU A 14 -1.93 1.22 3.27
N LYS A 15 -2.37 2.09 4.19
CA LYS A 15 -3.69 2.74 4.09
C LYS A 15 -3.80 3.65 2.87
N VAL A 16 -2.75 4.41 2.56
CA VAL A 16 -2.70 5.27 1.37
C VAL A 16 -2.78 4.41 0.11
N ALA A 17 -2.06 3.30 0.04
CA ALA A 17 -2.10 2.37 -1.08
C ALA A 17 -3.52 1.83 -1.32
N ILE A 18 -4.19 1.36 -0.27
CA ILE A 18 -5.57 0.89 -0.30
C ILE A 18 -6.53 1.97 -0.79
N ASN A 19 -6.38 3.20 -0.28
CA ASN A 19 -7.23 4.31 -0.68
C ASN A 19 -7.04 4.65 -2.16
N LEU A 20 -5.79 4.67 -2.65
CA LEU A 20 -5.49 4.91 -4.07
C LEU A 20 -6.10 3.83 -4.96
N LEU A 21 -5.96 2.55 -4.59
CA LEU A 21 -6.61 1.45 -5.31
C LEU A 21 -8.13 1.58 -5.33
N SER A 22 -8.75 1.98 -4.21
CA SER A 22 -10.20 2.19 -4.11
C SER A 22 -10.70 3.36 -4.96
N ASN A 23 -9.83 4.34 -5.24
CA ASN A 23 -10.11 5.44 -6.17
C ASN A 23 -9.92 5.05 -7.65
N GLY A 24 -9.61 3.79 -7.95
CA GLY A 24 -9.38 3.31 -9.31
C GLY A 24 -7.99 3.60 -9.87
N ILE A 25 -7.02 3.94 -9.01
CA ILE A 25 -5.62 4.11 -9.43
C ILE A 25 -5.01 2.74 -9.70
N ASP A 26 -4.31 2.62 -10.84
CA ASP A 26 -3.59 1.41 -11.23
C ASP A 26 -2.49 1.01 -10.23
N VAL A 27 -2.35 -0.30 -10.01
CA VAL A 27 -1.31 -0.92 -9.18
C VAL A 27 0.11 -0.37 -9.44
N PRO A 28 0.60 -0.25 -10.70
CA PRO A 28 1.92 0.35 -10.97
C PRO A 28 2.04 1.80 -10.48
N LYS A 29 0.96 2.58 -10.57
CA LYS A 29 0.97 3.97 -10.11
C LYS A 29 0.93 4.06 -8.59
N VAL A 30 0.18 3.18 -7.94
CA VAL A 30 0.21 3.04 -6.47
C VAL A 30 1.60 2.62 -5.99
N ALA A 31 2.27 1.68 -6.67
CA ALA A 31 3.63 1.25 -6.35
C ALA A 31 4.64 2.40 -6.41
N GLU A 32 4.56 3.24 -7.44
CA GLU A 32 5.40 4.42 -7.59
C GLU A 32 5.20 5.42 -6.44
N LEU A 33 3.95 5.72 -6.07
CA LEU A 33 3.60 6.72 -5.07
C LEU A 33 3.91 6.28 -3.63
N THR A 34 3.69 5.00 -3.34
CA THR A 34 3.81 4.43 -1.99
C THR A 34 5.18 3.79 -1.73
N LYS A 35 5.98 3.61 -2.78
CA LYS A 35 7.22 2.81 -2.79
C LYS A 35 7.02 1.36 -2.33
N LEU A 36 5.78 0.88 -2.36
CA LEU A 36 5.46 -0.53 -2.16
C LEU A 36 5.71 -1.31 -3.44
N THR A 37 5.99 -2.60 -3.28
CA THR A 37 6.06 -3.50 -4.44
C THR A 37 4.66 -3.89 -4.88
N GLU A 38 4.49 -4.26 -6.15
CA GLU A 38 3.22 -4.78 -6.66
C GLU A 38 2.72 -6.00 -5.86
N LYS A 39 3.66 -6.78 -5.31
CA LYS A 39 3.35 -7.91 -4.43
C LYS A 39 2.71 -7.43 -3.13
N GLU A 40 3.32 -6.47 -2.42
CA GLU A 40 2.76 -5.89 -1.19
C GLU A 40 1.38 -5.29 -1.46
N ILE A 41 1.19 -4.60 -2.58
CA ILE A 41 -0.09 -3.99 -2.95
C ILE A 41 -1.18 -5.05 -3.20
N LYS A 42 -0.83 -6.17 -3.85
CA LYS A 42 -1.75 -7.31 -4.02
C LYS A 42 -2.10 -7.97 -2.68
N GLU A 43 -1.12 -8.10 -1.78
CA GLU A 43 -1.37 -8.63 -0.43
C GLU A 43 -2.30 -7.71 0.38
N LEU A 44 -2.11 -6.38 0.30
CA LEU A 44 -3.00 -5.40 0.92
C LEU A 44 -4.44 -5.50 0.39
N LYS A 45 -4.61 -5.67 -0.92
CA LYS A 45 -5.93 -5.87 -1.54
C LYS A 45 -6.62 -7.14 -1.02
N ASN A 46 -5.87 -8.23 -0.84
CA ASN A 46 -6.41 -9.48 -0.32
C ASN A 46 -6.74 -9.39 1.18
N GLN A 47 -5.94 -8.68 1.97
CA GLN A 47 -6.22 -8.45 3.40
C GLN A 47 -7.49 -7.61 3.60
N GLN A 48 -7.75 -6.63 2.74
CA GLN A 48 -9.00 -5.85 2.78
C GLN A 48 -10.24 -6.72 2.53
N ASN A 49 -10.14 -7.76 1.71
CA ASN A 49 -11.26 -8.64 1.38
C ASN A 49 -11.49 -9.79 2.39
N GLY A 50 -10.52 -10.05 3.28
CA GLY A 50 -10.57 -11.15 4.26
C GLY A 50 -11.04 -10.75 5.65
N ASN A 51 -11.41 -9.48 5.87
CA ASN A 51 -11.71 -8.93 7.19
C ASN A 51 -13.16 -8.39 7.31
N ASP A 52 -14.09 -8.98 6.53
CA ASP A 52 -15.55 -8.86 6.72
C ASP A 52 -16.05 -9.97 7.66
#